data_AF-A0A963U586-F1
#
_entry.id   AF-A0A963U586-F1
#
_cell.length_a   1.000
_cell.length_b   1.000
_cell.length_c   1.000
_cell.angle_alpha   90.00
_cell.angle_beta   90.00
_cell.angle_gamma   90.00
#
_symmetry.space_group_name_H-M   'P 1'
#
loop_
_entity.id
_entity.type
_entity.pdbx_description
1 polymer ?
#
loop_
_entity_poly.entity_id
_entity_poly.type
_entity_poly.pdbx_seq_one_letter_code
_entity_poly.pdbx_strand_id
1 'polypeptide(L)' 'MTRFAAPIAEQIWDMKYRFKAADGTPIDGTVEDSWRRIARALASVEKDPAAWEERFYSALEDFKYL' A
#
# COMPACT_ATOMS: atom_id res chain seq x y z
N MET A 1 6.44 10.48 -10.15
CA MET A 1 7.21 11.12 -9.06
C MET A 1 6.96 10.31 -7.81
N THR A 2 7.98 10.09 -6.99
CA THR A 2 7.84 9.32 -5.74
C THR A 2 6.85 10.00 -4.79
N ARG A 3 6.00 9.22 -4.11
CA ARG A 3 5.10 9.72 -3.06
C ARG A 3 5.84 10.04 -1.76
N PHE A 4 7.06 9.55 -1.62
CA PHE A 4 7.86 9.71 -0.41
C PHE A 4 8.47 11.11 -0.35
N ALA A 5 8.28 11.80 0.77
CA ALA A 5 8.90 13.10 1.02
C ALA A 5 10.43 13.02 1.20
N ALA A 6 10.94 11.85 1.62
CA ALA A 6 12.36 11.60 1.87
C ALA A 6 12.82 10.32 1.14
N PRO A 7 13.95 10.34 0.41
CA PRO A 7 14.47 9.17 -0.31
C PRO A 7 14.73 7.95 0.57
N ILE A 8 15.14 8.17 1.83
CA ILE A 8 15.38 7.09 2.79
C ILE A 8 14.10 6.32 3.16
N ALA A 9 12.95 6.99 3.18
CA ALA A 9 11.67 6.34 3.47
C ALA A 9 11.27 5.37 2.35
N GLU A 10 11.51 5.76 1.09
CA GLU A 10 11.29 4.91 -0.07
C GLU A 10 12.21 3.67 -0.03
N GLN A 11 13.48 3.84 0.35
CA GLN A 11 14.43 2.74 0.51
C GLN A 11 14.02 1.77 1.62
N ILE A 12 13.58 2.28 2.77
CA ILE A 12 13.11 1.44 3.87
C ILE A 12 11.84 0.68 3.46
N TRP A 13 10.90 1.35 2.80
CA TRP A 13 9.71 0.70 2.25
C TRP A 13 10.08 -0.41 1.28
N ASP A 14 10.93 -0.15 0.28
CA ASP A 14 11.35 -1.17 -0.69
C ASP A 14 12.03 -2.37 -0.02
N MET A 15 12.85 -2.12 1.01
CA MET A 15 13.62 -3.16 1.68
C MET A 15 12.83 -3.97 2.71
N LYS A 16 11.82 -3.38 3.36
CA LYS A 16 11.14 -3.99 4.53
C LYS A 16 9.65 -4.25 4.37
N TYR A 17 8.95 -3.46 3.55
CA TYR A 17 7.48 -3.45 3.51
C TYR A 17 6.90 -3.76 2.13
N ARG A 18 7.61 -3.40 1.06
CA ARG A 18 7.19 -3.66 -0.31
C ARG A 18 7.00 -5.15 -0.53
N PHE A 19 5.83 -5.52 -1.02
CA PHE A 19 5.54 -6.93 -1.26
C PHE A 19 6.32 -7.42 -2.48
N LYS A 20 7.10 -8.48 -2.25
CA LYS A 20 7.97 -9.11 -3.23
C LYS A 20 7.68 -10.61 -3.25
N ALA A 21 7.80 -11.23 -4.41
CA ALA A 21 7.80 -12.67 -4.55
C ALA A 21 9.05 -13.28 -3.89
N ALA A 22 9.07 -14.60 -3.72
CA ALA A 22 10.16 -15.30 -3.04
C ALA A 22 11.53 -15.12 -3.71
N ASP A 23 11.55 -14.86 -5.02
CA ASP A 23 12.73 -14.57 -5.82
C ASP A 23 13.18 -13.10 -5.74
N GLY A 24 12.46 -12.27 -4.97
CA GLY A 24 12.70 -10.83 -4.83
C GLY A 24 12.01 -9.96 -5.86
N THR A 25 11.28 -10.53 -6.83
CA THR A 25 10.53 -9.77 -7.84
C THR A 25 9.46 -8.92 -7.15
N PRO A 26 9.45 -7.58 -7.34
CA PRO A 26 8.41 -6.74 -6.77
C PRO A 26 7.02 -7.10 -7.30
N ILE A 27 6.10 -7.39 -6.38
CA ILE A 27 4.68 -7.58 -6.67
C ILE A 27 3.99 -6.22 -6.62
N ASP A 28 4.25 -5.44 -5.56
CA ASP A 28 3.81 -4.05 -5.51
C ASP A 28 4.81 -3.22 -6.34
N GLY A 29 4.38 -2.60 -7.44
CA GLY A 29 5.23 -1.77 -8.30
C GLY A 29 5.54 -0.40 -7.68
N THR A 30 4.59 0.11 -6.91
CA THR A 30 4.58 1.43 -6.29
C THR A 30 4.02 1.35 -4.87
N VAL A 31 4.16 2.40 -4.06
CA VAL A 31 3.54 2.45 -2.73
C VAL A 31 2.02 2.51 -2.83
N GLU A 32 1.48 3.08 -3.91
CA GLU A 32 0.06 3.06 -4.23
C GLU A 32 -0.49 1.63 -4.39
N ASP A 33 0.29 0.72 -4.99
CA ASP A 33 -0.08 -0.69 -5.08
C ASP A 33 -0.15 -1.33 -3.69
N SER A 34 0.80 -0.99 -2.80
CA SER A 34 0.75 -1.43 -1.40
C SER A 34 -0.50 -0.90 -0.68
N TRP A 35 -0.82 0.39 -0.81
CA TRP A 35 -2.03 0.96 -0.20
C TRP A 35 -3.30 0.29 -0.71
N ARG A 36 -3.40 0.06 -2.02
CA ARG A 36 -4.57 -0.61 -2.63
C ARG A 36 -4.71 -2.05 -2.16
N ARG A 37 -3.61 -2.78 -2.08
CA ARG A 37 -3.60 -4.16 -1.56
C ARG A 37 -4.04 -4.21 -0.09
N ILE A 38 -3.53 -3.30 0.75
CA ILE A 38 -3.93 -3.21 2.15
C ILE A 38 -5.40 -2.84 2.26
N ALA A 39 -5.87 -1.83 1.53
CA ALA A 39 -7.26 -1.40 1.52
C ALA A 39 -8.22 -2.53 1.13
N ARG A 40 -7.88 -3.29 0.08
CA ARG A 40 -8.65 -4.46 -0.35
C ARG A 40 -8.66 -5.58 0.70
N ALA A 41 -7.52 -5.83 1.35
CA ALA A 41 -7.43 -6.82 2.41
C ALA A 41 -8.29 -6.42 3.64
N LEU A 42 -8.23 -5.16 4.06
CA LEU A 42 -9.05 -4.61 5.14
C LEU A 42 -10.55 -4.66 4.80
N ALA A 43 -10.91 -4.31 3.57
CA ALA A 43 -12.29 -4.33 3.12
C ALA A 43 -12.88 -5.75 3.01
N SER A 44 -12.05 -6.79 2.87
CA SER A 44 -12.51 -8.16 2.63
C SER A 44 -13.38 -8.76 3.75
N VAL A 45 -13.26 -8.24 4.98
CA VAL A 45 -14.05 -8.69 6.14
C VAL A 45 -15.32 -7.87 6.37
N GLU A 46 -15.52 -6.80 5.58
CA GLU A 46 -16.66 -5.91 5.70
C GLU A 46 -17.89 -6.45 4.98
N LYS A 47 -19.08 -5.95 5.37
CA LYS A 47 -20.36 -6.35 4.73
C LYS A 47 -20.46 -5.88 3.27
N ASP A 48 -19.85 -4.75 2.95
CA ASP A 48 -19.76 -4.18 1.61
C ASP A 48 -18.30 -3.84 1.29
N PRO A 49 -17.49 -4.82 0.84
CA PRO A 49 -16.07 -4.61 0.58
C PRO A 49 -15.80 -3.51 -0.44
N ALA A 50 -16.65 -3.37 -1.47
CA ALA A 50 -16.43 -2.36 -2.51
C ALA A 50 -16.57 -0.93 -1.95
N ALA A 51 -17.55 -0.69 -1.08
CA ALA A 51 -17.71 0.62 -0.44
C ALA A 51 -16.58 0.95 0.54
N TRP A 52 -15.98 -0.06 1.18
CA TRP A 52 -14.91 0.13 2.17
C TRP A 52 -13.51 0.18 1.57
N GLU A 53 -13.24 -0.52 0.47
CA GLU A 53 -11.93 -0.52 -0.20
C GLU A 53 -11.49 0.91 -0.56
N GLU A 54 -12.35 1.68 -1.23
CA GLU A 54 -12.03 3.07 -1.59
C GLU A 54 -11.84 3.96 -0.34
N ARG A 55 -12.62 3.75 0.73
CA ARG A 55 -12.47 4.51 1.98
C ARG A 55 -11.14 4.22 2.67
N PHE A 56 -10.76 2.96 2.77
CA PHE A 56 -9.47 2.57 3.34
C PHE A 56 -8.32 3.06 2.48
N TYR A 57 -8.43 2.98 1.15
CA TYR A 57 -7.43 3.54 0.25
C TYR A 57 -7.25 5.04 0.47
N SER A 58 -8.34 5.83 0.50
CA SER A 58 -8.28 7.28 0.75
C SER A 58 -7.74 7.65 2.14
N ALA A 59 -7.83 6.75 3.13
CA ALA A 59 -7.25 6.94 4.45
C ALA A 59 -5.73 6.64 4.47
N LEU A 60 -5.26 5.72 3.64
CA LEU A 60 -3.85 5.33 3.53
C LEU A 60 -3.06 6.22 2.55
N GLU A 61 -3.72 6.71 1.50
CA GLU A 61 -3.07 7.52 0.47
C GLU A 61 -2.39 8.76 1.06
N ASP A 62 -1.26 9.15 0.46
CA ASP A 62 -0.42 10.26 0.90
C ASP A 62 0.01 10.15 2.37
N PHE A 63 0.06 8.93 2.92
CA PHE A 63 0.46 8.66 4.29
C PHE A 63 -0.40 9.37 5.35
N LYS A 64 -1.69 9.64 5.04
CA LYS A 64 -2.64 10.28 5.98
C LYS A 64 -2.85 9.44 7.25
N TYR A 65 -2.71 8.12 7.16
CA TYR A 65 -2.78 7.17 8.27
C TYR A 65 -1.83 5.98 8.02
N LEU A 66 -1.06 5.61 9.05
CA LEU A 66 -0.06 4.51 9.06
C LEU A 66 0.04 3.88 10.46
#